data_AF-A0A3N7YX46-F1
#
_entry.id   AF-A0A3N7YX46-F1
#
_cell.length_a   1.000
_cell.length_b   1.000
_cell.length_c   1.000
_cell.angle_alpha   90.00
_cell.angle_beta   90.00
_cell.angle_gamma   90.00
#
_symmetry.space_group_name_H-M   'P 1'
#
loop_
_entity.id
_entity.type
_entity.pdbx_description
1 polymer ?
#
loop_
_entity_poly.entity_id
_entity_poly.type
_entity_poly.pdbx_seq_one_letter_code
_entity_poly.pdbx_strand_id
1 'polypeptide(L)' 'MVEHVPEAVWNRLVNLVQKMVNESGEPEGFDAKRWLCTWLHEEVPSLGWKKPVTYLDTADGEELVALTLQSMQTGAYR' A
#
# COMPACT_ATOMS: atom_id res chain seq x y z
N MET A 1 -1.31 -18.79 8.53
CA MET A 1 -1.63 -18.75 7.10
C MET A 1 -0.52 -17.96 6.44
N VAL A 2 0.11 -18.56 5.43
CA VAL A 2 1.41 -18.13 4.91
C VAL A 2 1.22 -16.80 4.17
N GLU A 3 1.80 -15.73 4.71
CA GLU A 3 1.81 -14.40 4.07
C GLU A 3 2.69 -14.46 2.83
N HIS A 4 2.08 -14.75 1.67
CA HIS A 4 2.73 -14.53 0.40
C HIS A 4 1.78 -13.72 -0.49
N VAL A 5 1.98 -12.40 -0.46
CA VAL A 5 1.31 -11.50 -1.41
C VAL A 5 1.67 -11.95 -2.82
N PRO A 6 0.70 -12.17 -3.72
CA PRO A 6 1.00 -12.56 -5.09
C PRO A 6 1.96 -11.55 -5.75
N GLU A 7 2.97 -12.03 -6.48
CA GLU A 7 4.02 -11.16 -7.05
C GLU A 7 3.43 -10.04 -7.93
N ALA A 8 2.38 -10.34 -8.69
CA ALA A 8 1.68 -9.34 -9.50
C ALA A 8 1.08 -8.21 -8.66
N VAL A 9 0.45 -8.55 -7.53
CA VAL A 9 -0.15 -7.60 -6.58
C VAL A 9 0.94 -6.76 -5.92
N TRP A 10 2.01 -7.43 -5.45
CA TRP A 10 3.16 -6.77 -4.86
C TRP A 10 3.76 -5.73 -5.81
N ASN A 11 4.07 -6.12 -7.04
CA ASN A 11 4.64 -5.22 -8.04
C ASN A 11 3.70 -4.05 -8.38
N ARG A 12 2.38 -4.29 -8.47
CA ARG A 12 1.38 -3.23 -8.67
C ARG A 12 1.43 -2.20 -7.54
N LEU A 13 1.43 -2.65 -6.28
CA LEU A 13 1.45 -1.77 -5.12
C LEU A 13 2.77 -1.00 -4.98
N VAL A 14 3.92 -1.64 -5.25
CA VAL A 14 5.23 -0.96 -5.25
C VAL A 14 5.25 0.16 -6.30
N ASN A 15 4.77 -0.13 -7.51
CA ASN A 15 4.71 0.87 -8.59
C ASN A 15 3.77 2.03 -8.22
N LEU A 16 2.65 1.74 -7.53
CA LEU A 16 1.74 2.77 -7.04
C LEU A 16 2.43 3.69 -6.01
N VAL A 17 3.12 3.13 -5.02
CA VAL A 17 3.85 3.92 -4.01
C VAL A 17 4.94 4.77 -4.68
N GLN A 18 5.72 4.18 -5.59
CA GLN A 18 6.77 4.93 -6.30
C GLN A 18 6.17 6.09 -7.11
N LYS A 19 5.04 5.86 -7.78
CA LYS A 19 4.32 6.90 -8.51
C LYS A 19 3.88 8.04 -7.57
N MET A 20 3.29 7.71 -6.42
CA MET A 20 2.87 8.72 -5.43
C MET A 20 4.03 9.59 -4.96
N VAL A 21 5.19 9.00 -4.68
CA VAL A 21 6.38 9.76 -4.26
C VAL A 21 6.95 10.61 -5.39
N ASN A 22 7.00 10.07 -6.61
CA ASN A 22 7.44 10.83 -7.79
C ASN A 22 6.56 12.06 -8.07
N GLU A 23 5.25 11.95 -7.80
CA GLU A 23 4.28 13.01 -8.09
C GLU A 23 4.14 14.04 -6.95
N SER A 24 4.57 13.71 -5.72
CA SER A 24 4.23 14.50 -4.54
C SER A 24 5.38 14.73 -3.54
N GLY A 25 6.58 14.21 -3.80
CA GLY A 25 7.72 14.33 -2.89
C GLY A 25 9.08 14.35 -3.59
N GLU A 26 10.11 13.94 -2.86
CA GLU A 26 11.50 13.78 -3.35
C GLU A 26 11.81 12.28 -3.45
N PRO A 27 11.93 11.71 -4.65
CA PRO A 27 12.15 10.28 -4.82
C PRO A 27 13.59 9.84 -4.52
N GLU A 28 14.56 10.76 -4.45
CA GLU A 28 15.96 10.40 -4.22
C GLU A 28 16.16 9.67 -2.87
N GLY A 29 16.72 8.46 -2.92
CA GLY A 29 16.96 7.62 -1.75
C GLY A 29 15.72 6.92 -1.16
N PHE A 30 14.53 7.10 -1.74
CA PHE A 30 13.32 6.43 -1.29
C PHE A 30 13.23 4.98 -1.82
N ASP A 31 13.07 4.02 -0.91
CA ASP A 31 12.87 2.60 -1.25
C ASP A 31 11.39 2.22 -1.10
N ALA A 32 10.65 2.25 -2.22
CA ALA A 32 9.23 1.93 -2.26
C ALA A 32 8.92 0.50 -1.78
N LYS A 33 9.81 -0.47 -2.05
CA LYS A 33 9.61 -1.87 -1.63
C LYS A 33 9.70 -2.00 -0.13
N ARG A 34 10.76 -1.42 0.47
CA ARG A 34 10.96 -1.45 1.93
C ARG A 34 9.88 -0.68 2.66
N TRP A 35 9.50 0.49 2.14
CA TRP A 35 8.42 1.29 2.70
C TRP A 35 7.09 0.53 2.68
N LEU A 36 6.72 -0.03 1.51
CA LEU A 36 5.48 -0.79 1.36
C LEU A 36 5.47 -2.01 2.28
N CYS A 37 6.58 -2.76 2.35
CA CYS A 37 6.70 -3.91 3.24
C CYS A 37 6.39 -3.53 4.70
N THR A 38 6.90 -2.38 5.15
CA THR A 38 6.67 -1.88 6.51
C THR A 38 5.21 -1.49 6.70
N TRP A 39 4.69 -0.64 5.80
CA TRP A 39 3.33 -0.12 5.88
C TRP A 39 2.25 -1.22 5.85
N LEU A 40 2.45 -2.30 5.08
CA LEU A 40 1.52 -3.42 5.02
C LEU A 40 1.33 -4.13 6.38
N HIS A 41 2.28 -3.99 7.30
CA HIS A 41 2.26 -4.62 8.63
C HIS A 41 1.90 -3.65 9.77
N GLU A 42 1.69 -2.37 9.46
CA GLU A 42 1.20 -1.36 10.40
C GLU A 42 -0.33 -1.32 10.44
N GLU A 43 -0.91 -0.94 11.58
CA GLU A 43 -2.36 -0.77 11.70
C GLU A 43 -2.79 0.56 11.05
N VAL A 44 -3.75 0.49 10.13
CA VAL A 44 -4.24 1.67 9.41
C VAL A 44 -5.63 2.07 9.92
N PRO A 45 -5.82 3.31 10.42
CA PRO A 45 -7.11 3.74 10.99
C PRO A 45 -8.29 3.64 10.02
N SER A 46 -8.11 4.01 8.75
CA SER A 46 -9.16 3.92 7.71
C SER A 46 -9.52 2.48 7.33
N LEU A 47 -8.71 1.50 7.73
CA LEU A 47 -9.01 0.06 7.63
C LEU A 47 -9.57 -0.50 8.94
N GLY A 48 -10.01 0.37 9.86
CA GLY A 48 -10.50 -0.06 11.18
C GLY A 48 -9.38 -0.62 12.06
N TRP A 49 -8.19 -0.01 12.00
CA TRP A 49 -6.99 -0.43 12.75
C TRP A 49 -6.50 -1.84 12.41
N LYS A 50 -6.76 -2.29 11.17
CA LYS A 50 -6.25 -3.56 10.65
C LYS A 50 -5.00 -3.34 9.80
N LYS A 51 -4.19 -4.40 9.70
CA LYS A 51 -3.00 -4.43 8.84
C LYS A 51 -3.43 -4.63 7.39
N PRO A 52 -2.96 -3.79 6.44
CA PRO A 52 -3.29 -3.93 5.02
C PRO A 52 -2.99 -5.32 4.45
N VAL A 53 -1.93 -6.00 4.93
CA VAL A 53 -1.57 -7.35 4.45
C VAL A 53 -2.70 -8.37 4.59
N THR A 54 -3.58 -8.21 5.58
CA THR A 54 -4.71 -9.13 5.83
C THR A 54 -5.82 -9.08 4.79
N TYR A 55 -5.78 -8.11 3.87
CA TYR A 55 -6.76 -7.94 2.80
C TYR A 55 -6.28 -8.49 1.45
N LEU A 56 -4.98 -8.79 1.32
CA LEU A 56 -4.35 -9.09 0.03
C LEU A 56 -4.60 -10.53 -0.49
N ASP A 57 -5.47 -11.28 0.18
CA ASP A 57 -5.92 -12.61 -0.25
C ASP A 57 -7.10 -12.55 -1.24
N THR A 58 -7.66 -11.36 -1.49
CA THR A 58 -8.84 -11.17 -2.34
C THR A 58 -8.69 -9.96 -3.25
N ALA A 59 -9.24 -10.03 -4.47
CA ALA A 59 -9.21 -8.92 -5.42
C ALA A 59 -9.87 -7.63 -4.86
N ASP A 60 -10.97 -7.76 -4.13
CA ASP A 60 -11.63 -6.61 -3.48
C ASP A 60 -10.75 -5.99 -2.40
N GLY A 61 -10.05 -6.83 -1.62
CA GLY A 61 -9.11 -6.36 -0.60
C GLY A 61 -7.85 -5.73 -1.18
N GLU A 62 -7.32 -6.26 -2.29
CA GLU A 62 -6.23 -5.63 -3.05
C GLU A 62 -6.61 -4.21 -3.51
N GLU A 63 -7.81 -4.05 -4.06
CA GLU A 63 -8.31 -2.75 -4.51
C GLU A 63 -8.54 -1.80 -3.34
N LEU A 64 -9.07 -2.29 -2.22
CA LEU A 64 -9.22 -1.50 -0.99
C LEU A 64 -7.87 -0.95 -0.50
N VAL A 65 -6.83 -1.79 -0.50
CA VAL A 65 -5.47 -1.38 -0.11
C VAL A 65 -4.90 -0.35 -1.09
N ALA A 66 -5.09 -0.55 -2.41
CA ALA A 66 -4.64 0.40 -3.42
C ALA A 66 -5.35 1.76 -3.32
N LEU A 67 -6.65 1.77 -3.06
CA LEU A 67 -7.43 3.00 -2.82
C LEU A 67 -6.98 3.70 -1.54
N THR A 68 -6.66 2.94 -0.50
CA THR A 68 -6.14 3.48 0.77
C THR A 68 -4.81 4.20 0.52
N LEU A 69 -3.87 3.61 -0.22
CA LEU A 69 -2.62 4.29 -0.60
C LEU A 69 -2.88 5.59 -1.37
N GLN A 70 -3.74 5.56 -2.40
CA GLN A 70 -4.07 6.76 -3.18
C GLN A 70 -4.72 7.87 -2.33
N SER A 71 -5.52 7.50 -1.33
CA SER A 71 -6.13 8.45 -0.40
C SER A 71 -5.07 9.22 0.41
N MET A 72 -3.93 8.58 0.72
CA MET A 72 -2.82 9.20 1.45
C MET A 72 -2.11 10.28 0.61
N GLN A 73 -2.08 10.13 -0.72
CA GLN A 73 -1.50 11.16 -1.62
C GLN A 73 -2.36 12.43 -1.67
N THR A 74 -3.69 12.25 -1.69
CA THR A 74 -4.64 13.36 -1.89
C THR A 74 -5.13 13.99 -0.57
N GLY A 75 -4.86 13.33 0.57
CA GLY A 75 -5.43 13.70 1.86
C GLY A 75 -6.93 13.41 1.97
N ALA A 76 -7.50 12.64 1.04
CA ALA A 76 -8.92 12.31 1.00
C ALA A 76 -9.25 11.18 1.98
N TYR A 77 -9.49 11.51 3.24
CA TYR A 77 -9.94 10.51 4.21
C TYR A 77 -11.37 10.04 3.90
N ARG A 78 -11.61 8.73 3.98
CA ARG A 78 -12.92 8.09 3.85
C ARG A 78 -13.24 7.31 5.12
#